data_AF-A0A1E2RV98-F1
#
_entry.id   AF-A0A1E2RV98-F1
#
_cell.length_a   1.000
_cell.length_b   1.000
_cell.length_c   1.000
_cell.angle_alpha   90.00
_cell.angle_beta   90.00
_cell.angle_gamma   90.00
#
_symmetry.space_group_name_H-M   'P 1'
#
loop_
_entity.id
_entity.type
_entity.pdbx_description
1 polymer ?
#
loop_
_entity_poly.entity_id
_entity_poly.type
_entity_poly.pdbx_seq_one_letter_code
_entity_poly.pdbx_strand_id
1 'polypeptide(L)'
;MTLLEGVELDKSDVETYGEEMALELAGVRSSLKKLRSFPALKEREEKGLVSLHGLHFDIAEGKLIGLQPDTGRFVPVVEEGAEA
;
A
#
# COMPACT_ATOMS: atom_id res chain seq x y z
N MET A 1 20.50 -8.19 -1.37
CA MET A 1 19.12 -8.04 -0.88
C MET A 1 18.39 -7.20 -1.91
N THR A 2 17.63 -7.85 -2.78
CA THR A 2 16.84 -7.11 -3.78
C THR A 2 15.55 -6.65 -3.11
N LEU A 3 15.08 -5.45 -3.47
CA LEU A 3 13.89 -4.85 -2.86
C LEU A 3 12.62 -5.72 -3.03
N LEU A 4 12.64 -6.62 -4.03
CA LEU A 4 11.52 -7.42 -4.50
C LEU A 4 11.62 -8.93 -4.15
N GLU A 5 12.58 -9.35 -3.33
CA GLU A 5 12.61 -10.74 -2.84
C GLU A 5 11.32 -11.06 -2.05
N GLY A 6 10.56 -12.05 -2.53
CA GLY A 6 9.32 -12.53 -1.90
C GLY A 6 8.09 -11.64 -2.10
N VAL A 7 8.04 -10.84 -3.17
CA VAL A 7 6.84 -10.07 -3.53
C VAL A 7 5.81 -11.00 -4.17
N GLU A 8 4.64 -11.10 -3.55
CA GLU A 8 3.50 -11.86 -4.05
C GLU A 8 2.47 -10.91 -4.67
N LEU A 9 2.09 -11.19 -5.91
CA LEU A 9 1.04 -10.45 -6.60
C LEU A 9 -0.33 -10.87 -6.07
N ASP A 10 -1.17 -9.89 -5.78
CA ASP A 10 -2.58 -10.13 -5.50
C ASP A 10 -3.35 -10.21 -6.83
N LYS A 11 -4.12 -11.28 -7.04
CA LYS A 11 -4.86 -11.48 -8.29
C LYS A 11 -5.87 -10.36 -8.54
N SER A 12 -6.50 -9.85 -7.49
CA SER A 12 -7.48 -8.76 -7.63
C SER A 12 -6.82 -7.45 -8.06
N ASP A 13 -5.57 -7.21 -7.67
CA ASP A 13 -4.81 -6.05 -8.17
C ASP A 13 -4.45 -6.22 -9.65
N VAL A 14 -4.04 -7.42 -10.07
CA VAL A 14 -3.75 -7.70 -11.49
C VAL A 14 -5.00 -7.49 -12.34
N GLU A 15 -6.15 -7.97 -11.87
CA GLU A 15 -7.44 -7.81 -12.55
C GLU A 15 -7.90 -6.34 -12.61
N THR A 16 -7.62 -5.55 -11.58
CA THR A 16 -8.10 -4.16 -11.47
C THR A 16 -7.16 -3.16 -12.13
N TYR A 17 -5.84 -3.35 -12.00
CA TYR A 17 -4.81 -2.36 -12.35
C TYR A 17 -3.78 -2.85 -13.38
N GLY A 18 -3.81 -4.14 -13.74
CA GLY A 18 -2.82 -4.75 -14.63
C GLY A 18 -1.55 -5.22 -13.90
N GLU A 19 -0.72 -6.00 -14.60
CA GLU A 19 0.44 -6.68 -14.00
C GLU A 19 1.51 -5.73 -13.46
N GLU A 20 1.79 -4.64 -14.19
CA GLU A 20 2.82 -3.67 -13.81
C GLU A 20 2.47 -2.97 -12.50
N MET A 21 1.27 -2.36 -12.43
CA MET A 21 0.83 -1.69 -11.21
C MET A 21 0.63 -2.69 -10.07
N ALA A 22 0.13 -3.90 -10.33
CA ALA A 22 0.02 -4.93 -9.30
C ALA A 22 1.37 -5.27 -8.64
N LEU A 23 2.48 -5.24 -9.40
CA LEU A 23 3.82 -5.42 -8.86
C LEU A 23 4.24 -4.27 -7.94
N GLU A 24 3.91 -3.03 -8.32
CA GLU A 24 4.15 -1.84 -7.50
C GLU A 24 3.35 -1.89 -6.18
N LEU A 25 2.07 -2.23 -6.25
CA LEU A 25 1.18 -2.39 -5.09
C LEU A 25 1.66 -3.51 -4.15
N ALA A 26 2.14 -4.62 -4.72
CA ALA A 26 2.75 -5.70 -3.96
C ALA A 26 4.06 -5.25 -3.28
N GLY A 27 4.84 -4.37 -3.92
CA GLY A 27 5.98 -3.70 -3.33
C GLY A 27 5.61 -2.85 -2.10
N VAL A 28 4.51 -2.10 -2.17
CA VAL A 28 3.99 -1.32 -1.02
C VAL A 28 3.63 -2.26 0.14
N ARG A 29 2.88 -3.34 -0.10
CA ARG A 29 2.56 -4.34 0.94
C ARG A 29 3.80 -4.99 1.55
N SER A 30 4.77 -5.37 0.72
CA SER A 30 6.05 -5.94 1.18
C SER A 30 6.81 -4.97 2.08
N SER A 31 6.82 -3.69 1.72
CA SER A 31 7.48 -2.63 2.49
C SER A 31 6.79 -2.41 3.84
N LEU A 32 5.46 -2.35 3.88
CA LEU A 32 4.71 -2.28 5.14
C LEU A 32 4.97 -3.48 6.05
N LYS A 33 4.99 -4.71 5.50
CA LYS A 33 5.32 -5.92 6.26
C LYS A 33 6.73 -5.85 6.87
N LYS A 34 7.70 -5.36 6.10
CA LYS A 34 9.08 -5.16 6.57
C LYS A 34 9.14 -4.09 7.66
N LEU A 35 8.46 -2.95 7.48
CA LEU A 35 8.39 -1.90 8.50
C LEU A 35 7.84 -2.44 9.84
N ARG A 36 6.77 -3.25 9.81
CA ARG A 36 6.20 -3.88 11.01
C ARG A 36 7.10 -4.92 11.69
N SER A 37 8.18 -5.35 11.05
CA SER A 37 9.17 -6.25 11.68
C SER A 37 10.16 -5.52 12.58
N PHE A 38 10.30 -4.19 12.48
CA PHE A 38 11.19 -3.42 13.35
C PHE A 38 10.57 -3.28 14.74
N PRO A 39 11.22 -3.79 15.82
CA PRO A 39 10.61 -3.82 17.16
C PRO A 39 10.17 -2.44 17.66
N ALA A 40 10.99 -1.42 17.43
CA ALA A 40 10.70 -0.05 17.84
C ALA A 40 9.44 0.54 17.17
N LEU A 41 9.17 0.17 15.91
CA LEU A 41 7.98 0.64 15.20
C LEU A 41 6.75 -0.16 15.64
N LYS A 42 6.89 -1.49 15.72
CA LYS A 42 5.83 -2.39 16.17
C LYS A 42 5.28 -1.98 17.54
N GLU A 43 6.17 -1.73 18.51
CA GLU A 43 5.77 -1.30 19.86
C GLU A 43 4.98 0.03 19.85
N ARG A 44 5.35 0.97 18.97
CA ARG A 44 4.67 2.27 18.84
C ARG A 44 3.32 2.14 18.13
N GLU A 45 3.23 1.27 17.12
CA GLU A 45 1.98 0.96 16.42
C GLU A 45 0.98 0.27 17.37
N GLU A 46 1.42 -0.71 18.16
CA GLU A 46 0.59 -1.40 19.17
C GLU A 46 0.08 -0.45 20.27
N LYS A 47 0.85 0.59 20.61
CA LYS A 47 0.45 1.64 21.56
C LYS A 47 -0.44 2.72 20.92
N GLY A 48 -0.73 2.64 19.63
CA GLY A 48 -1.50 3.65 18.90
C GLY A 48 -0.78 4.99 18.73
N LEU A 49 0.54 5.05 18.95
CA LEU A 49 1.34 6.27 18.83
C LEU A 49 1.70 6.59 17.36
N VAL A 50 1.67 5.57 16.50
CA VAL A 50 1.97 5.65 15.08
C VAL A 50 0.99 4.75 14.31
N SER A 51 0.57 5.19 13.13
CA SER A 51 -0.18 4.37 12.17
C SER A 51 0.60 4.26 10.86
N LEU A 52 0.60 3.07 10.24
CA LEU A 52 1.21 2.86 8.94
C LEU A 52 0.15 2.81 7.83
N HIS A 53 0.41 3.55 6.76
CA HIS A 53 -0.46 3.65 5.58
C HIS A 53 0.34 3.27 4.33
N GLY A 54 -0.29 2.54 3.42
CA GLY A 54 0.27 2.22 2.10
C GLY A 54 -0.41 3.07 1.04
N LEU A 55 0.38 3.77 0.24
CA LEU A 55 -0.12 4.65 -0.82
C LEU A 55 0.60 4.34 -2.14
N HIS A 56 -0.14 4.45 -3.23
CA HIS A 56 0.42 4.49 -4.58
C HIS A 56 -0.13 5.74 -5.29
N PHE A 57 0.78 6.50 -5.89
CA PHE A 57 0.48 7.75 -6.57
C PHE A 57 0.90 7.67 -8.03
N ASP A 58 -0.08 7.73 -8.92
CA ASP A 58 0.14 7.87 -10.35
C ASP A 58 0.46 9.34 -10.66
N ILE A 59 1.71 9.59 -11.05
CA ILE A 59 2.20 10.94 -11.35
C ILE A 59 1.56 11.50 -12.63
N ALA A 60 1.32 10.64 -13.63
CA ALA A 60 0.81 11.08 -14.92
C ALA A 60 -0.66 11.49 -14.80
N GLU A 61 -1.44 10.69 -14.06
CA GLU A 61 -2.89 10.88 -13.92
C GLU A 61 -3.28 11.68 -12.66
N GLY A 62 -2.33 11.93 -11.76
CA GLY A 62 -2.58 12.61 -10.48
C GLY A 62 -3.48 11.80 -9.53
N LYS A 63 -3.51 10.47 -9.64
CA LYS A 63 -4.41 9.60 -8.88
C LYS A 63 -3.71 9.02 -7.66
N LEU A 64 -4.36 9.12 -6.51
CA LEU A 64 -3.89 8.53 -5.25
C LEU A 64 -4.81 7.38 -4.83
N ILE A 65 -4.25 6.18 -4.71
CA ILE A 65 -4.93 5.02 -4.14
C ILE A 65 -4.23 4.60 -2.84
N GLY A 66 -5.01 4.13 -1.88
CA GLY A 66 -4.56 3.76 -0.54
C GLY A 66 -4.98 2.34 -0.19
N LEU A 67 -4.09 1.63 0.50
CA LEU A 67 -4.34 0.28 0.99
C LEU A 67 -5.30 0.33 2.18
N GLN A 68 -6.48 -0.25 2.03
CA GLN A 68 -7.44 -0.42 3.11
C GLN A 68 -6.99 -1.55 4.05
N PRO A 69 -6.79 -1.28 5.36
CA PRO A 69 -6.30 -2.29 6.30
C PRO A 69 -7.24 -3.50 6.44
N ASP A 70 -8.54 -3.26 6.37
CA ASP A 70 -9.56 -4.29 6.64
C ASP A 70 -9.71 -5.28 5.48
N THR A 71 -9.56 -4.80 4.24
CA THR A 71 -9.79 -5.61 3.03
C THR A 71 -8.50 -6.01 2.32
N GLY A 72 -7.38 -5.34 2.61
CA GLY A 72 -6.12 -5.51 1.89
C GLY A 72 -6.15 -4.99 0.45
N ARG A 73 -7.22 -4.27 0.05
CA ARG A 73 -7.39 -3.74 -1.31
C ARG A 73 -6.95 -2.28 -1.39
N PHE A 74 -6.41 -1.90 -2.54
CA PHE A 74 -6.20 -0.50 -2.85
C PHE A 74 -7.51 0.12 -3.35
N VAL A 75 -7.82 1.33 -2.86
CA VAL A 75 -8.99 2.11 -3.26
C VAL A 75 -8.62 3.59 -3.40
N PRO A 76 -9.32 4.40 -4.22
CA PRO A 76 -9.08 5.84 -4.28
C PRO A 76 -9.17 6.50 -2.91
N VAL A 77 -8.22 7.41 -2.61
CA VAL A 77 -8.15 8.14 -1.33
C VAL A 77 -9.02 9.39 -1.34
N VAL A 78 -9.30 9.93 -2.52
CA VAL A 78 -10.24 11.04 -2.74
C VAL A 78 -11.49 10.51 -3.42
N GLU A 79 -12.66 10.86 -2.88
CA GLU A 79 -13.90 10.70 -3.64
C GLU A 79 -13.97 11.81 -4.69
N GLU A 80 -14.38 11.47 -5.92
CA GLU A 80 -14.69 12.47 -6.95
C GLU A 80 -15.77 13.41 -6.39
N GLY A 81 -15.37 14.61 -5.95
CA GLY A 81 -16.27 15.61 -5.35
C GLY A 81 -15.70 16.36 -4.14
N ALA A 82 -14.54 16.00 -3.62
CA ALA A 82 -13.86 16.81 -2.61
C ALA A 82 -13.18 18.03 -3.27
N GLU A 83 -13.94 19.10 -3.49
CA GLU A 83 -13.38 20.42 -3.78
C GLU A 83 -12.51 20.87 -2.58
N ALA A 84 -11.27 21.26 -2.86
CA ALA A 84 -10.35 21.89 -1.92
C ALA A 84 -10.57 23.40 -1.86
#